data_AF-A0A965Y528-F1
#
_entry.id   AF-A0A965Y528-F1
#
_cell.length_a   1.000
_cell.length_b   1.000
_cell.length_c   1.000
_cell.angle_alpha   90.00
_cell.angle_beta   90.00
_cell.angle_gamma   90.00
#
_symmetry.space_group_name_H-M   'P 1'
#
loop_
_entity.id
_entity.type
_entity.pdbx_description
1 polymer ?
#
loop_
_entity_poly.entity_id
_entity_poly.type
_entity_poly.pdbx_seq_one_letter_code
_entity_poly.pdbx_strand_id
1 'polypeptide(L)'
;ADLNKHAVRPTKSLGILYDGRDELSILAKELAETCPPFKGVTDMEKTTLPNRSTKIFTLSGIYQASEALLGKKRGAPITEKERKLSTDFWSELALIIPEWRLIEKKEISPIELRQGYIHAHSVTLHAFGIFGRTLTAKHPTSWKSKLKKLSSVDWSRSCTSIWEGRAMSGGQMSKSRHNVQRTAIFLKQLAGLQLTPEEEKTELNSSFSLSEKGAFE
;
A
#
# COMPACT_ATOMS: atom_id res chain seq x y z
N ALA A 1 -39.07 23.29 -2.62
CA ALA A 1 -38.25 22.46 -3.51
C ALA A 1 -37.11 21.89 -2.68
N ASP A 2 -37.09 20.57 -2.50
CA ASP A 2 -36.16 19.86 -1.62
C ASP A 2 -34.82 19.63 -2.36
N LEU A 3 -33.87 20.53 -2.15
CA LEU A 3 -32.58 20.57 -2.85
C LEU A 3 -31.62 19.44 -2.47
N ASN A 4 -31.98 18.60 -1.49
CA ASN A 4 -31.09 17.59 -0.91
C ASN A 4 -31.37 16.15 -1.37
N LYS A 5 -32.36 15.93 -2.25
CA LYS A 5 -32.78 14.56 -2.64
C LYS A 5 -31.74 13.80 -3.48
N HIS A 6 -30.71 14.47 -4.00
CA HIS A 6 -29.65 13.90 -4.85
C HIS A 6 -28.23 14.31 -4.43
N ALA A 7 -28.00 14.75 -3.20
CA ALA A 7 -26.66 15.12 -2.74
C ALA A 7 -25.74 13.87 -2.72
N VAL A 8 -24.97 13.69 -3.79
CA VAL A 8 -23.98 12.62 -3.90
C VAL A 8 -22.87 12.91 -2.90
N ARG A 9 -22.66 11.99 -1.95
CA ARG A 9 -21.54 12.11 -1.03
C ARG A 9 -20.23 12.10 -1.83
N PRO A 10 -19.36 13.10 -1.66
CA PRO A 10 -18.08 13.13 -2.37
C PRO A 10 -17.26 11.90 -1.98
N THR A 11 -16.45 11.41 -2.94
CA THR A 11 -15.57 10.27 -2.68
C THR A 11 -14.52 10.62 -1.63
N LYS A 12 -13.92 9.62 -0.98
CA LYS A 12 -12.81 9.85 -0.05
C LYS A 12 -11.66 10.61 -0.71
N SER A 13 -11.33 10.29 -1.97
CA SER A 13 -10.27 10.98 -2.71
C SER A 13 -10.62 12.46 -2.96
N LEU A 14 -11.86 12.78 -3.34
CA LEU A 14 -12.31 14.18 -3.47
C LEU A 14 -12.25 14.92 -2.12
N GLY A 15 -12.64 14.24 -1.03
CA GLY A 15 -12.50 14.79 0.31
C GLY A 15 -11.06 15.16 0.65
N ILE A 16 -10.09 14.29 0.32
CA ILE A 16 -8.65 14.55 0.52
C ILE A 16 -8.15 15.65 -0.42
N LEU A 17 -8.58 15.63 -1.69
CA LEU A 17 -8.13 16.57 -2.71
C LEU A 17 -8.41 18.02 -2.31
N TYR A 18 -9.61 18.28 -1.78
CA TYR A 18 -10.05 19.61 -1.37
C TYR A 18 -9.83 19.93 0.11
N ASP A 19 -9.33 18.98 0.93
CA ASP A 19 -8.93 19.28 2.31
C ASP A 19 -7.55 19.96 2.32
N GLY A 20 -7.56 21.29 2.43
CA GLY A 20 -6.36 22.12 2.55
C GLY A 20 -5.93 22.40 3.99
N ARG A 21 -6.56 21.77 4.99
CA ARG A 21 -6.26 21.99 6.41
C ARG A 21 -5.63 20.76 7.07
N ASP A 22 -5.96 19.57 6.56
CA ASP A 22 -5.39 18.34 7.04
C ASP A 22 -4.00 18.09 6.44
N GLU A 23 -2.96 18.15 7.28
CA GLU A 23 -1.57 17.96 6.87
C GLU A 23 -1.32 16.61 6.18
N LEU A 24 -2.05 15.56 6.57
CA LEU A 24 -1.95 14.25 5.94
C LEU A 24 -2.56 14.25 4.52
N SER A 25 -3.63 15.01 4.29
CA SER A 25 -4.20 15.25 2.97
C SER A 25 -3.26 16.06 2.09
N ILE A 26 -2.62 17.09 2.65
CA ILE A 26 -1.58 17.88 1.97
C ILE A 26 -0.41 16.98 1.57
N LEU A 27 0.13 16.18 2.50
CA LEU A 27 1.20 15.23 2.23
C LEU A 27 0.83 14.23 1.14
N ALA A 28 -0.37 13.65 1.18
CA ALA A 28 -0.82 12.69 0.18
C ALA A 28 -0.88 13.30 -1.24
N LYS A 29 -1.30 14.57 -1.35
CA LYS A 29 -1.32 15.30 -2.63
C LYS A 29 0.10 15.55 -3.14
N GLU A 30 0.99 16.05 -2.28
CA GLU A 30 2.38 16.28 -2.65
C GLU A 30 3.07 14.99 -3.10
N LEU A 31 2.88 13.88 -2.39
CA LEU A 31 3.40 12.58 -2.78
C LEU A 31 2.84 12.14 -4.15
N ALA A 32 1.53 12.31 -4.37
CA ALA A 32 0.89 11.96 -5.64
C ALA A 32 1.42 12.78 -6.84
N GLU A 33 1.83 14.03 -6.61
CA GLU A 33 2.27 14.96 -7.64
C GLU A 33 3.78 14.90 -7.90
N THR A 34 4.57 14.59 -6.87
CA THR A 34 6.03 14.78 -6.92
C THR A 34 6.83 13.49 -6.73
N CYS A 35 6.30 12.52 -6.00
CA CYS A 35 7.06 11.37 -5.53
C CYS A 35 6.91 10.17 -6.48
N PRO A 36 8.01 9.57 -6.99
CA PRO A 36 7.97 8.21 -7.51
C PRO A 36 7.57 7.24 -6.39
N PRO A 37 6.65 6.29 -6.61
CA PRO A 37 6.11 5.85 -7.90
C PRO A 37 4.81 6.54 -8.33
N PHE A 38 4.31 7.51 -7.57
CA PHE A 38 2.93 7.98 -7.68
C PHE A 38 2.70 8.99 -8.81
N LYS A 39 3.71 9.82 -9.08
CA LYS A 39 3.66 10.91 -10.05
C LYS A 39 3.19 10.41 -11.43
N GLY A 40 2.18 11.08 -11.98
CA GLY A 40 1.62 10.79 -13.31
C GLY A 40 0.67 9.58 -13.39
N VAL A 41 0.73 8.67 -12.43
CA VAL A 41 -0.04 7.40 -12.42
C VAL A 41 -1.03 7.28 -11.26
N THR A 42 -1.31 8.40 -10.58
CA THR A 42 -2.34 8.51 -9.55
C THR A 42 -3.65 9.08 -10.11
N ASP A 43 -4.78 8.48 -9.73
CA ASP A 43 -6.12 9.05 -9.87
C ASP A 43 -6.47 9.88 -8.62
N MET A 44 -6.70 11.17 -8.81
CA MET A 44 -6.91 12.12 -7.72
C MET A 44 -8.35 12.12 -7.18
N GLU A 45 -9.31 11.56 -7.92
CA GLU A 45 -10.74 11.72 -7.63
C GLU A 45 -11.43 10.40 -7.28
N LYS A 46 -11.01 9.30 -7.89
CA LYS A 46 -11.63 7.98 -7.64
C LYS A 46 -10.98 7.29 -6.45
N THR A 47 -11.76 6.46 -5.77
CA THR A 47 -11.29 5.58 -4.68
C THR A 47 -11.03 4.14 -5.16
N THR A 48 -11.56 3.80 -6.34
CA THR A 48 -11.37 2.52 -7.02
C THR A 48 -11.10 2.80 -8.49
N LEU A 49 -10.14 2.07 -9.06
CA LEU A 49 -9.76 2.21 -10.47
C LEU A 49 -10.57 1.24 -11.33
N PRO A 50 -11.20 1.71 -12.43
CA PRO A 50 -11.86 0.82 -13.38
C PRO A 50 -10.86 -0.11 -14.09
N ASN A 51 -11.35 -1.20 -14.68
CA ASN A 51 -10.50 -2.21 -15.34
C ASN A 51 -9.60 -1.60 -16.43
N ARG A 52 -10.10 -0.63 -17.20
CA ARG A 52 -9.36 0.07 -18.27
C ARG A 52 -8.64 1.35 -17.82
N SER A 53 -8.49 1.57 -16.51
CA SER A 53 -7.80 2.76 -16.00
C SER A 53 -6.35 2.81 -16.48
N THR A 54 -5.91 3.99 -16.89
CA THR A 54 -4.50 4.33 -17.15
C THR A 54 -3.75 4.76 -15.89
N LYS A 55 -4.37 4.59 -14.71
CA LYS A 55 -3.78 4.87 -13.40
C LYS A 55 -3.51 3.57 -12.64
N ILE A 56 -2.63 3.65 -11.65
CA ILE A 56 -2.21 2.52 -10.79
C ILE A 56 -2.64 2.79 -9.34
N PHE A 57 -2.48 4.04 -8.90
CA PHE A 57 -2.78 4.44 -7.53
C PHE A 57 -4.01 5.36 -7.47
N THR A 58 -4.58 5.48 -6.28
CA THR A 58 -5.59 6.49 -5.96
C THR A 58 -5.06 7.38 -4.84
N LEU A 59 -5.46 8.65 -4.84
CA LEU A 59 -5.08 9.59 -3.77
C LEU A 59 -5.48 9.07 -2.38
N SER A 60 -6.67 8.48 -2.27
CA SER A 60 -7.12 7.82 -1.03
C SER A 60 -6.25 6.63 -0.59
N GLY A 61 -5.67 5.90 -1.55
CA GLY A 61 -4.72 4.82 -1.26
C GLY A 61 -3.39 5.35 -0.72
N ILE A 62 -2.85 6.41 -1.33
CA ILE A 62 -1.62 7.09 -0.89
C ILE A 62 -1.82 7.68 0.51
N TYR A 63 -2.96 8.33 0.75
CA TYR A 63 -3.33 8.84 2.08
C TYR A 63 -3.32 7.71 3.12
N GLN A 64 -4.02 6.59 2.85
CA GLN A 64 -4.12 5.49 3.82
C GLN A 64 -2.75 4.86 4.11
N ALA A 65 -1.91 4.71 3.09
CA ALA A 65 -0.57 4.17 3.26
C ALA A 65 0.34 5.12 4.04
N SER A 66 0.23 6.43 3.80
CA SER A 66 0.99 7.46 4.52
C SER A 66 0.52 7.59 5.97
N GLU A 67 -0.79 7.45 6.22
CA GLU A 67 -1.38 7.35 7.56
C GLU A 67 -0.73 6.20 8.34
N ALA A 68 -0.67 5.02 7.71
CA ALA A 68 -0.08 3.83 8.30
C ALA A 68 1.44 3.96 8.51
N LEU A 69 2.17 4.54 7.55
CA LEU A 69 3.61 4.77 7.61
C LEU A 69 4.01 5.68 8.77
N LEU A 70 3.31 6.80 8.92
CA LEU A 70 3.62 7.78 9.97
C LEU A 70 2.94 7.44 11.30
N GLY A 71 1.95 6.55 11.30
CA GLY A 71 1.14 6.28 12.48
C GLY A 71 0.32 7.48 12.93
N LYS A 72 -0.02 8.38 12.00
CA LYS A 72 -0.80 9.59 12.24
C LYS A 72 -2.29 9.30 12.04
N LYS A 73 -3.12 10.21 12.52
CA LYS A 73 -4.56 10.24 12.22
C LYS A 73 -4.88 11.59 11.60
N ARG A 74 -6.05 11.69 10.96
CA ARG A 74 -6.57 12.97 10.46
C ARG A 74 -6.49 14.07 11.52
N GLY A 75 -6.03 15.25 11.13
CA GLY A 75 -5.85 16.42 11.98
C GLY A 75 -4.57 16.43 12.82
N ALA A 76 -3.77 15.35 12.82
CA ALA A 76 -2.48 15.36 13.47
C ALA A 76 -1.46 16.18 12.64
N PRO A 77 -0.58 16.97 13.27
CA PRO A 77 0.46 17.69 12.55
C PRO A 77 1.48 16.72 11.94
N ILE A 78 1.99 17.10 10.77
CA ILE A 78 3.10 16.42 10.09
C ILE A 78 4.30 17.36 10.09
N THR A 79 5.38 16.92 10.71
CA THR A 79 6.65 17.66 10.72
C THR A 79 7.38 17.53 9.39
N GLU A 80 8.29 18.46 9.10
CA GLU A 80 9.12 18.39 7.89
C GLU A 80 9.96 17.10 7.85
N LYS A 81 10.40 16.60 9.00
CA LYS A 81 11.10 15.31 9.10
C LYS A 81 10.23 14.13 8.68
N GLU A 82 8.94 14.14 9.02
CA GLU A 82 7.97 13.11 8.64
C GLU A 82 7.60 13.20 7.16
N ARG A 83 7.49 14.41 6.60
CA ARG A 83 7.30 14.66 5.17
C ARG A 83 8.48 14.14 4.35
N LYS A 84 9.69 14.47 4.77
CA LYS A 84 10.93 13.94 4.17
C LYS A 84 11.02 12.42 4.29
N LEU A 85 10.74 11.86 5.47
CA LEU A 85 10.74 10.40 5.66
C LEU A 85 9.76 9.69 4.72
N SER A 86 8.55 10.25 4.55
CA SER A 86 7.54 9.67 3.66
C SER A 86 8.02 9.70 2.22
N THR A 87 8.55 10.83 1.76
CA THR A 87 9.10 10.98 0.41
C THR A 87 10.26 10.03 0.15
N ASP A 88 11.21 9.96 1.09
CA ASP A 88 12.37 9.06 1.00
C ASP A 88 11.92 7.60 0.97
N PHE A 89 10.96 7.21 1.83
CA PHE A 89 10.50 5.82 1.91
C PHE A 89 9.85 5.34 0.61
N TRP A 90 8.94 6.12 0.04
CA TRP A 90 8.27 5.77 -1.21
C TRP A 90 9.22 5.79 -2.41
N SER A 91 10.13 6.76 -2.46
CA SER A 91 11.15 6.84 -3.50
C SER A 91 12.10 5.64 -3.46
N GLU A 92 12.55 5.21 -2.28
CA GLU A 92 13.41 4.03 -2.15
C GLU A 92 12.68 2.75 -2.53
N LEU A 93 11.39 2.60 -2.20
CA LEU A 93 10.58 1.47 -2.69
C LEU A 93 10.49 1.46 -4.22
N ALA A 94 10.38 2.61 -4.87
CA ALA A 94 10.37 2.71 -6.33
C ALA A 94 11.68 2.30 -7.00
N LEU A 95 12.81 2.41 -6.31
CA LEU A 95 14.08 1.87 -6.79
C LEU A 95 14.15 0.34 -6.66
N ILE A 96 13.44 -0.22 -5.67
CA ILE A 96 13.48 -1.64 -5.32
C ILE A 96 12.48 -2.46 -6.13
N ILE A 97 11.30 -1.93 -6.43
CA ILE A 97 10.25 -2.59 -7.20
C ILE A 97 10.48 -2.30 -8.69
N PRO A 98 11.02 -3.25 -9.48
CA PRO A 98 11.42 -2.98 -10.86
C PRO A 98 10.27 -2.50 -11.74
N GLU A 99 9.07 -3.05 -11.55
CA GLU A 99 7.92 -2.81 -12.40
C GLU A 99 7.37 -1.38 -12.29
N TRP A 100 7.59 -0.71 -11.16
CA TRP A 100 7.25 0.71 -11.02
C TRP A 100 8.12 1.60 -11.94
N ARG A 101 9.36 1.20 -12.22
CA ARG A 101 10.22 1.89 -13.19
C ARG A 101 9.84 1.59 -14.64
N LEU A 102 9.34 0.38 -14.91
CA LEU A 102 8.83 0.02 -16.25
C LEU A 102 7.66 0.93 -16.66
N ILE A 103 6.80 1.29 -15.71
CA ILE A 103 5.70 2.25 -15.93
C ILE A 103 6.24 3.64 -16.28
N GLU A 104 7.23 4.13 -15.54
CA GLU A 104 7.84 5.44 -15.78
C GLU A 104 8.46 5.50 -17.19
N LYS A 105 9.11 4.40 -17.61
CA LYS A 105 9.68 4.23 -18.95
C LYS A 105 8.66 3.91 -20.05
N LYS A 106 7.38 3.72 -19.69
CA LYS A 106 6.28 3.30 -20.59
C LYS A 106 6.54 1.93 -21.27
N GLU A 107 7.30 1.06 -20.62
CA GLU A 107 7.60 -0.30 -21.10
C GLU A 107 6.51 -1.31 -20.73
N ILE A 108 5.70 -1.02 -19.71
CA ILE A 108 4.51 -1.79 -19.32
C ILE A 108 3.31 -0.85 -19.19
N SER A 109 2.11 -1.31 -19.50
CA SER A 109 0.90 -0.51 -19.30
C SER A 109 0.37 -0.60 -17.85
N PRO A 110 -0.30 0.45 -17.32
CA PRO A 110 -0.99 0.38 -16.03
C PRO A 110 -2.04 -0.74 -15.92
N ILE A 111 -2.62 -1.16 -17.04
CA ILE A 111 -3.59 -2.26 -17.09
C ILE A 111 -2.87 -3.59 -16.86
N GLU A 112 -1.82 -3.83 -17.64
CA GLU A 112 -1.00 -5.04 -17.56
C GLU A 112 -0.34 -5.18 -16.18
N LEU A 113 0.19 -4.07 -15.63
CA LEU A 113 0.74 -4.05 -14.27
C LEU A 113 -0.29 -4.48 -13.21
N ARG A 114 -1.52 -3.96 -13.28
CA ARG A 114 -2.59 -4.31 -12.32
C ARG A 114 -3.08 -5.74 -12.47
N GLN A 115 -3.00 -6.30 -13.67
CA GLN A 115 -3.33 -7.70 -13.94
C GLN A 115 -2.24 -8.64 -13.43
N GLY A 116 -0.97 -8.26 -13.56
CA GLY A 116 0.17 -9.10 -13.23
C GLY A 116 0.64 -9.03 -11.77
N TYR A 117 0.56 -7.88 -11.11
CA TYR A 117 1.33 -7.64 -9.88
C TYR A 117 0.49 -7.14 -8.71
N ILE A 118 0.83 -7.59 -7.50
CA ILE A 118 0.10 -7.21 -6.28
C ILE A 118 0.39 -5.78 -5.83
N HIS A 119 1.59 -5.23 -6.13
CA HIS A 119 2.01 -3.89 -5.70
C HIS A 119 1.30 -2.75 -6.45
N ALA A 120 0.53 -3.09 -7.47
CA ALA A 120 -0.34 -2.16 -8.19
C ALA A 120 -1.70 -1.94 -7.50
N HIS A 121 -1.90 -2.52 -6.30
CA HIS A 121 -3.16 -2.50 -5.56
C HIS A 121 -2.99 -1.94 -4.16
N SER A 122 -4.05 -1.30 -3.64
CA SER A 122 -3.98 -0.58 -2.37
C SER A 122 -3.76 -1.47 -1.14
N VAL A 123 -4.05 -2.77 -1.21
CA VAL A 123 -3.73 -3.73 -0.13
C VAL A 123 -2.23 -3.74 0.16
N THR A 124 -1.42 -3.83 -0.88
CA THR A 124 0.04 -3.88 -0.80
C THR A 124 0.60 -2.52 -0.42
N LEU A 125 0.05 -1.43 -0.97
CA LEU A 125 0.45 -0.08 -0.61
C LEU A 125 0.22 0.21 0.89
N HIS A 126 -0.93 -0.21 1.42
CA HIS A 126 -1.24 -0.08 2.84
C HIS A 126 -0.30 -0.97 3.69
N ALA A 127 -0.04 -2.20 3.26
CA ALA A 127 0.90 -3.09 3.94
C ALA A 127 2.32 -2.51 3.99
N PHE A 128 2.79 -1.84 2.93
CA PHE A 128 4.06 -1.11 2.92
C PHE A 128 4.09 -0.01 3.99
N GLY A 129 2.99 0.72 4.20
CA GLY A 129 2.91 1.71 5.27
C GLY A 129 3.07 1.09 6.66
N ILE A 130 2.32 0.02 6.96
CA ILE A 130 2.40 -0.69 8.25
C ILE A 130 3.80 -1.24 8.51
N PHE A 131 4.38 -1.89 7.50
CA PHE A 131 5.74 -2.39 7.54
C PHE A 131 6.76 -1.24 7.73
N GLY A 132 6.66 -0.20 6.92
CA GLY A 132 7.56 0.95 6.90
C GLY A 132 7.59 1.70 8.23
N ARG A 133 6.45 1.83 8.92
CA ARG A 133 6.39 2.39 10.26
C ARG A 133 7.28 1.63 11.23
N THR A 134 7.16 0.31 11.22
CA THR A 134 7.94 -0.56 12.13
C THR A 134 9.41 -0.51 11.77
N LEU A 135 9.72 -0.56 10.47
CA LEU A 135 11.09 -0.55 9.95
C LEU A 135 11.82 0.74 10.31
N THR A 136 11.22 1.90 10.03
CA THR A 136 11.84 3.22 10.24
C THR A 136 11.95 3.55 11.72
N ALA A 137 11.02 3.10 12.56
CA ALA A 137 11.10 3.25 14.01
C ALA A 137 12.20 2.38 14.63
N LYS A 138 12.33 1.10 14.24
CA LYS A 138 13.33 0.18 14.81
C LYS A 138 14.74 0.40 14.22
N HIS A 139 14.84 0.93 13.00
CA HIS A 139 16.11 1.10 12.28
C HIS A 139 16.23 2.48 11.61
N PRO A 140 16.19 3.57 12.38
CA PRO A 140 16.13 4.94 11.83
C PRO A 140 17.32 5.31 10.92
N THR A 141 18.48 4.68 11.11
CA THR A 141 19.70 4.95 10.31
C THR A 141 19.95 3.92 9.20
N SER A 142 19.34 2.73 9.29
CA SER A 142 19.64 1.60 8.39
C SER A 142 18.43 1.01 7.69
N TRP A 143 17.24 1.61 7.84
CA TRP A 143 16.00 1.12 7.22
C TRP A 143 16.12 0.93 5.71
N LYS A 144 16.84 1.81 4.97
CA LYS A 144 17.07 1.66 3.53
C LYS A 144 17.76 0.35 3.16
N SER A 145 18.78 -0.04 3.91
CA SER A 145 19.50 -1.31 3.68
C SER A 145 18.62 -2.53 3.92
N LYS A 146 17.74 -2.48 4.92
CA LYS A 146 16.78 -3.54 5.21
C LYS A 146 15.64 -3.57 4.20
N LEU A 147 15.22 -2.40 3.71
CA LEU A 147 14.21 -2.28 2.66
C LEU A 147 14.68 -2.96 1.37
N LYS A 148 15.97 -2.88 1.02
CA LYS A 148 16.55 -3.56 -0.15
C LYS A 148 16.33 -5.07 -0.17
N LYS A 149 16.08 -5.72 0.97
CA LYS A 149 15.73 -7.15 1.02
C LYS A 149 14.43 -7.48 0.25
N LEU A 150 13.57 -6.49 0.02
CA LEU A 150 12.37 -6.66 -0.80
C LEU A 150 12.67 -6.86 -2.30
N SER A 151 13.91 -6.62 -2.76
CA SER A 151 14.31 -6.81 -4.16
C SER A 151 14.27 -8.28 -4.62
N SER A 152 14.32 -9.24 -3.69
CA SER A 152 14.23 -10.67 -4.00
C SER A 152 12.81 -11.21 -4.00
N VAL A 153 11.81 -10.36 -3.77
CA VAL A 153 10.41 -10.78 -3.69
C VAL A 153 9.82 -10.89 -5.08
N ASP A 154 9.21 -12.02 -5.39
CA ASP A 154 8.35 -12.16 -6.56
C ASP A 154 6.98 -11.51 -6.29
N TRP A 155 6.76 -10.35 -6.89
CA TRP A 155 5.52 -9.56 -6.74
C TRP A 155 4.39 -10.00 -7.66
N SER A 156 4.61 -11.02 -8.51
CA SER A 156 3.62 -11.55 -9.41
C SER A 156 2.44 -12.14 -8.66
N ARG A 157 1.22 -11.85 -9.11
CA ARG A 157 -0.01 -12.48 -8.63
C ARG A 157 -0.05 -13.99 -8.88
N SER A 158 0.77 -14.49 -9.80
CA SER A 158 0.93 -15.94 -10.01
C SER A 158 1.72 -16.62 -8.89
N CYS A 159 2.44 -15.86 -8.04
CA CYS A 159 3.15 -16.38 -6.88
C CYS A 159 2.18 -16.66 -5.72
N THR A 160 1.21 -17.56 -5.96
CA THR A 160 0.10 -17.86 -5.03
C THR A 160 0.58 -18.46 -3.72
N SER A 161 1.71 -19.17 -3.73
CA SER A 161 2.36 -19.71 -2.54
C SER A 161 2.75 -18.63 -1.52
N ILE A 162 2.98 -17.38 -1.98
CA ILE A 162 3.26 -16.24 -1.11
C ILE A 162 2.00 -15.40 -0.89
N TRP A 163 1.26 -15.08 -1.96
CA TRP A 163 0.26 -14.02 -1.90
C TRP A 163 -1.14 -14.48 -1.51
N GLU A 164 -1.47 -15.76 -1.69
CA GLU A 164 -2.77 -16.29 -1.28
C GLU A 164 -2.90 -16.30 0.25
N GLY A 165 -4.01 -15.80 0.78
CA GLY A 165 -4.18 -15.50 2.20
C GLY A 165 -3.40 -14.28 2.72
N ARG A 166 -2.56 -13.65 1.88
CA ARG A 166 -1.89 -12.36 2.15
C ARG A 166 -2.51 -11.24 1.34
N ALA A 167 -1.91 -10.81 0.23
CA ALA A 167 -2.48 -9.76 -0.59
C ALA A 167 -3.71 -10.25 -1.38
N MET A 168 -3.87 -11.57 -1.53
CA MET A 168 -4.91 -12.23 -2.31
C MET A 168 -5.78 -13.14 -1.44
N SER A 169 -7.01 -13.37 -1.91
CA SER A 169 -7.97 -14.34 -1.38
C SER A 169 -8.82 -14.88 -2.53
N GLY A 170 -8.83 -16.19 -2.73
CA GLY A 170 -9.51 -16.84 -3.86
C GLY A 170 -9.02 -16.32 -5.22
N GLY A 171 -7.73 -16.05 -5.38
CA GLY A 171 -7.15 -15.52 -6.62
C GLY A 171 -7.45 -14.04 -6.91
N GLN A 172 -8.23 -13.37 -6.05
CA GLN A 172 -8.56 -11.95 -6.16
C GLN A 172 -7.79 -11.12 -5.13
N MET A 173 -7.55 -9.85 -5.44
CA MET A 173 -6.93 -8.93 -4.48
C MET A 173 -7.88 -8.67 -3.31
N SER A 174 -7.39 -8.80 -2.08
CA SER A 174 -8.21 -8.63 -0.88
C SER A 174 -7.72 -7.47 -0.02
N LYS A 175 -8.56 -6.45 0.16
CA LYS A 175 -8.28 -5.31 1.05
C LYS A 175 -8.74 -5.55 2.49
N SER A 176 -9.06 -6.80 2.85
CA SER A 176 -9.47 -7.11 4.22
C SER A 176 -8.34 -6.74 5.20
N ARG A 177 -8.70 -6.34 6.42
CA ARG A 177 -7.72 -5.99 7.46
C ARG A 177 -6.74 -7.15 7.71
N HIS A 178 -7.24 -8.38 7.68
CA HIS A 178 -6.42 -9.58 7.87
C HIS A 178 -5.38 -9.75 6.75
N ASN A 179 -5.82 -9.63 5.49
CA ASN A 179 -4.97 -9.73 4.30
C ASN A 179 -3.86 -8.66 4.29
N VAL A 180 -4.23 -7.40 4.57
CA VAL A 180 -3.26 -6.30 4.71
C VAL A 180 -2.24 -6.59 5.81
N GLN A 181 -2.69 -7.04 6.98
CA GLN A 181 -1.82 -7.31 8.12
C GLN A 181 -0.84 -8.46 7.83
N ARG A 182 -1.32 -9.58 7.25
CA ARG A 182 -0.46 -10.71 6.86
C ARG A 182 0.55 -10.35 5.77
N THR A 183 0.17 -9.47 4.86
CA THR A 183 1.10 -8.91 3.88
C THR A 183 2.19 -8.10 4.59
N ALA A 184 1.83 -7.24 5.55
CA ALA A 184 2.81 -6.47 6.31
C ALA A 184 3.73 -7.35 7.19
N ILE A 185 3.19 -8.41 7.80
CA ILE A 185 3.95 -9.39 8.60
C ILE A 185 5.01 -10.08 7.73
N PHE A 186 4.64 -10.52 6.53
CA PHE A 186 5.59 -11.11 5.59
C PHE A 186 6.75 -10.17 5.27
N LEU A 187 6.46 -8.89 4.99
CA LEU A 187 7.50 -7.88 4.73
C LEU A 187 8.40 -7.67 5.95
N LYS A 188 7.84 -7.69 7.17
CA LYS A 188 8.60 -7.61 8.42
C LYS A 188 9.55 -8.79 8.58
N GLN A 189 9.09 -10.02 8.34
CA GLN A 189 9.91 -11.23 8.42
C GLN A 189 11.07 -11.17 7.41
N LEU A 190 10.80 -10.80 6.16
CA LEU A 190 11.84 -10.60 5.13
C LEU A 190 12.90 -9.57 5.57
N ALA A 191 12.47 -8.47 6.18
CA ALA A 191 13.39 -7.45 6.69
C ALA A 191 14.18 -7.90 7.94
N GLY A 192 13.84 -9.05 8.54
CA GLY A 192 14.38 -9.54 9.81
C GLY A 192 13.91 -8.70 11.00
N LEU A 193 12.67 -8.21 10.96
CA LEU A 193 12.03 -7.53 12.09
C LEU A 193 11.33 -8.55 12.98
N GLN A 194 11.57 -8.46 14.29
CA GLN A 194 10.82 -9.23 15.27
C GLN A 194 9.34 -8.83 15.23
N LEU A 195 8.49 -9.84 15.12
CA LEU A 195 7.04 -9.74 15.19
C LEU A 195 6.58 -9.55 16.64
N THR A 196 5.41 -8.94 16.83
CA THR A 196 4.75 -8.93 18.14
C THR A 196 4.02 -10.26 18.37
N PRO A 197 3.66 -10.62 19.62
CA PRO A 197 2.88 -11.83 19.89
C PRO A 197 1.55 -11.89 19.12
N GLU A 198 0.90 -10.73 18.92
CA GLU A 198 -0.33 -10.64 18.11
C GLU A 198 -0.08 -10.91 16.63
N GLU A 199 1.06 -10.47 16.10
CA GLU A 199 1.47 -10.71 14.72
C GLU A 199 1.84 -12.18 14.50
N GLU A 200 2.55 -12.80 15.45
CA GLU A 200 2.84 -14.24 15.44
C GLU A 200 1.55 -15.06 15.45
N LYS A 201 0.59 -14.72 16.32
CA LYS A 201 -0.73 -15.37 16.36
C LYS A 201 -1.49 -15.20 15.04
N THR A 202 -1.45 -14.01 14.45
CA THR A 202 -2.08 -13.73 13.15
C THR A 202 -1.48 -14.58 12.04
N GLU A 203 -0.17 -14.80 12.08
CA GLU A 203 0.55 -15.62 11.13
C GLU A 203 0.24 -17.13 11.31
N LEU A 204 0.25 -17.62 12.56
CA LEU A 204 0.00 -19.03 12.89
C LEU A 204 -1.44 -19.50 12.59
N ASN A 205 -2.44 -18.66 12.85
CA ASN A 205 -3.86 -19.01 12.64
C ASN A 205 -4.21 -19.28 11.17
N SER A 206 -3.35 -18.89 10.23
CA SER A 206 -3.56 -19.11 8.80
C SER A 206 -3.10 -20.50 8.31
N SER A 207 -2.09 -21.08 8.96
CA SER A 207 -1.61 -22.45 8.67
C SER A 207 -2.69 -23.49 8.97
N PHE A 208 -3.51 -23.27 10.01
CA PHE A 208 -4.59 -24.19 10.40
C PHE A 208 -5.80 -24.18 9.44
N SER A 209 -6.12 -23.06 8.80
CA SER A 209 -7.26 -23.01 7.86
C SER A 209 -6.95 -23.64 6.50
N LEU A 210 -5.67 -23.81 6.15
CA LEU A 210 -5.24 -24.52 4.95
C LEU A 210 -5.22 -26.04 5.15
N SER A 211 -4.92 -26.52 6.38
CA SER A 211 -4.98 -27.96 6.70
C SER A 211 -6.39 -28.51 6.81
N GLU A 212 -7.38 -27.73 7.24
CA GLU A 212 -8.78 -28.20 7.30
C GLU A 212 -9.46 -28.24 5.93
N LYS A 213 -9.02 -27.44 4.96
CA LYS A 213 -9.56 -27.46 3.60
C LYS A 213 -8.98 -28.57 2.72
N GLY A 214 -7.82 -29.12 3.07
CA GLY A 214 -7.22 -30.28 2.39
C GLY A 214 -7.63 -31.64 2.95
N ALA A 215 -8.44 -31.68 4.02
CA ALA A 215 -8.88 -32.92 4.67
C ALA A 215 -10.30 -33.37 4.27
N PHE A 216 -10.94 -32.65 3.35
CA PHE A 216 -12.29 -32.93 2.85
C PHE A 216 -12.36 -33.02 1.30
N GLU A 217 -11.24 -33.33 0.64
CA GLU A 217 -11.21 -33.80 -0.76
C GLU A 217 -10.71 -35.24 -0.83
#